data_AF-A0A9X3H0W8-F1
#
_entry.id   AF-A0A9X3H0W8-F1
#
_cell.length_a   1.000
_cell.length_b   1.000
_cell.length_c   1.000
_cell.angle_alpha   90.00
_cell.angle_beta   90.00
_cell.angle_gamma   90.00
#
_symmetry.space_group_name_H-M   'P 1'
#
loop_
_entity.id
_entity.type
_entity.pdbx_description
1 polymer ?
#
loop_
_entity_poly.entity_id
_entity_poly.type
_entity_poly.pdbx_seq_one_letter_code
_entity_poly.pdbx_strand_id
1 'polypeptide(L)'
;MKPRPRIEAFRAQLPTFDLVPSAPDRQWMDEFSDRHAYRCLPLSIANTHGWDILCPADVEIEWNGRPEKTDLVVRAVGALPEGVVLDDFLRSHFTRGVVTFHTTYMFRTPPGWNILVSGPFNHPKHGIAPLTGVVESDWLPYPFTMNWIMTAPGTVRFARGEPICTIMPIPKNYLGDWDIMVHDLADDPAMGIEHEAFRVARDGFQKRLDAKDPDAIKQAWQRHYFVGRHPDGTIVEDHINKVRLASPVDATGQRPIHAKPAPPTAPVARISLKLDAGRSPLLTGGALPGMSKVAAGSRPSPATPAWESDSVLNGMATVQSRQNIAGRKRLRDGLLIDADGVTDLTGDTMRASLDFVVVPDFLSPAQCEALAAFARGEDFSRNRELIGDDYWKSRLLFYSDVLAQRPDLAAIMKAASEGSVQQIARFYRLNQPIFADTLQLVRWSEGMHMVPHADRANPDGSPHQFAHRDFASIIYLNDDYDGGELYFPALDAILKPRAGMLVAFTGGWRHEHGVLKVRSGVRFTMPAFYSFDRTRRDLALYDDRAADPAP
;
A
#
# COMPACT_ATOMS: atom_id res chain seq x y z
N MET A 1 -4.09 32.61 -18.27
CA MET A 1 -4.01 31.14 -18.43
C MET A 1 -3.76 30.51 -17.07
N LYS A 2 -4.57 29.54 -16.64
CA LYS A 2 -4.22 28.72 -15.47
C LYS A 2 -2.92 27.96 -15.76
N PRO A 3 -1.97 27.87 -14.83
CA PRO A 3 -0.75 27.09 -15.04
C PRO A 3 -1.13 25.63 -15.30
N ARG A 4 -0.49 25.00 -16.28
CA ARG A 4 -0.69 23.57 -16.58
C ARG A 4 -0.20 22.74 -15.37
N PRO A 5 -0.95 21.71 -14.94
CA PRO A 5 -0.46 20.77 -13.94
C PRO A 5 0.82 20.08 -14.44
N ARG A 6 1.74 19.78 -13.52
CA ARG A 6 3.06 19.21 -13.84
C ARG A 6 3.31 17.95 -13.01
N ILE A 7 3.97 16.98 -13.63
CA ILE A 7 4.54 15.82 -12.95
C ILE A 7 6.02 16.11 -12.73
N GLU A 8 6.49 16.00 -11.49
CA GLU A 8 7.91 16.13 -11.15
C GLU A 8 8.55 14.73 -11.14
N ALA A 9 9.56 14.51 -11.99
CA ALA A 9 10.29 13.25 -12.05
C ALA A 9 11.68 13.43 -11.41
N PHE A 10 11.93 12.71 -10.33
CA PHE A 10 13.17 12.75 -9.56
C PHE A 10 14.05 11.55 -9.92
N ARG A 11 15.29 11.83 -10.34
CA ARG A 11 16.32 10.82 -10.62
C ARG A 11 16.87 10.27 -9.30
N ALA A 12 16.60 9.01 -8.96
CA ALA A 12 16.98 8.41 -7.68
C ALA A 12 18.39 7.79 -7.70
N GLN A 13 18.81 7.27 -8.85
CA GLN A 13 20.13 6.65 -9.08
C GLN A 13 20.59 6.97 -10.51
N LEU A 14 21.90 7.15 -10.70
CA LEU A 14 22.50 7.34 -12.01
C LEU A 14 23.16 6.03 -12.47
N PRO A 15 23.11 5.73 -13.78
CA PRO A 15 22.49 6.50 -14.87
C PRO A 15 20.97 6.30 -14.91
N THR A 16 20.25 7.36 -15.23
CA THR A 16 18.79 7.32 -15.36
C THR A 16 18.36 6.94 -16.75
N PHE A 17 17.21 6.29 -16.83
CA PHE A 17 16.65 5.87 -18.10
C PHE A 17 16.06 7.06 -18.84
N ASP A 18 16.04 6.98 -20.15
CA ASP A 18 15.41 8.03 -20.95
C ASP A 18 13.90 8.02 -20.69
N LEU A 19 13.37 9.19 -20.32
CA LEU A 19 11.94 9.45 -20.20
C LEU A 19 11.55 10.35 -21.37
N VAL A 20 10.69 9.86 -22.26
CA VAL A 20 10.32 10.54 -23.51
C VAL A 20 8.81 10.51 -23.71
N PRO A 21 8.21 11.45 -24.47
CA PRO A 21 6.82 11.30 -24.90
C PRO A 21 6.64 9.99 -25.67
N SER A 22 5.54 9.27 -25.43
CA SER A 22 5.31 7.99 -26.12
C SER A 22 5.24 8.20 -27.63
N ALA A 23 5.98 7.36 -28.36
CA ALA A 23 6.09 7.45 -29.80
C ALA A 23 4.76 7.06 -30.47
N PRO A 24 4.38 7.66 -31.62
CA PRO A 24 3.15 7.28 -32.31
C PRO A 24 3.26 5.91 -33.01
N ASP A 25 4.46 5.50 -33.39
CA ASP A 25 4.74 4.37 -34.26
C ASP A 25 4.83 3.03 -33.54
N ARG A 26 4.43 1.95 -34.21
CA ARG A 26 4.51 0.57 -33.73
C ARG A 26 4.92 -0.29 -34.90
N GLN A 27 5.95 -1.10 -34.71
CA GLN A 27 6.50 -1.93 -35.80
C GLN A 27 5.41 -2.78 -36.47
N TRP A 28 4.60 -3.49 -35.69
CA TRP A 28 3.53 -4.33 -36.24
C TRP A 28 2.48 -3.53 -37.03
N MET A 29 2.25 -2.25 -36.68
CA MET A 29 1.32 -1.37 -37.41
C MET A 29 1.93 -0.86 -38.71
N ASP A 30 3.24 -0.62 -38.74
CA ASP A 30 3.99 -0.25 -39.96
C ASP A 30 4.07 -1.41 -40.96
N GLU A 31 3.99 -2.65 -40.50
CA GLU A 31 3.98 -3.87 -41.32
C GLU A 31 2.65 -4.11 -42.06
N PHE A 32 1.55 -3.46 -41.65
CA PHE A 32 0.28 -3.51 -42.40
C PHE A 32 0.38 -2.75 -43.74
N SER A 33 -0.20 -3.31 -44.81
CA SER A 33 -0.29 -2.65 -46.12
C SER A 33 -0.92 -1.25 -45.99
N ASP A 34 -0.31 -0.24 -46.62
CA ASP A 34 -0.70 1.18 -46.51
C ASP A 34 -0.79 1.71 -45.07
N ARG A 35 -0.14 1.04 -44.11
CA ARG A 35 -0.16 1.37 -42.67
C ARG A 35 -1.59 1.58 -42.15
N HIS A 36 -2.54 0.77 -42.62
CA HIS A 36 -3.94 1.02 -42.34
C HIS A 36 -4.34 0.81 -40.87
N ALA A 37 -3.52 0.13 -40.07
CA ALA A 37 -3.72 0.04 -38.61
C ALA A 37 -3.82 1.43 -37.94
N TYR A 38 -3.10 2.43 -38.44
CA TYR A 38 -3.15 3.81 -37.93
C TYR A 38 -4.45 4.55 -38.25
N ARG A 39 -5.31 4.00 -39.11
CA ARG A 39 -6.64 4.53 -39.41
C ARG A 39 -7.60 4.34 -38.23
N CYS A 40 -7.30 3.41 -37.33
CA CYS A 40 -7.96 3.30 -36.04
C CYS A 40 -7.48 4.44 -35.13
N LEU A 41 -8.15 5.59 -35.22
CA LEU A 41 -7.77 6.78 -34.47
C LEU A 41 -7.67 6.55 -32.94
N PRO A 42 -8.53 5.74 -32.29
CA PRO A 42 -8.38 5.46 -30.85
C PRO A 42 -7.05 4.76 -30.53
N LEU A 43 -6.62 3.81 -31.36
CA LEU A 43 -5.30 3.16 -31.21
C LEU A 43 -4.16 4.17 -31.40
N SER A 44 -4.23 5.00 -32.44
CA SER A 44 -3.22 6.02 -32.72
C SER A 44 -3.11 7.08 -31.62
N ILE A 45 -4.24 7.47 -31.00
CA ILE A 45 -4.25 8.37 -29.84
C ILE A 45 -3.60 7.68 -28.63
N ALA A 46 -4.01 6.44 -28.34
CA ALA A 46 -3.48 5.65 -27.24
C ALA A 46 -1.95 5.47 -27.34
N ASN A 47 -1.40 5.28 -28.55
CA ASN A 47 0.05 5.14 -28.76
C ASN A 47 0.86 6.31 -28.19
N THR A 48 0.27 7.52 -28.18
CA THR A 48 0.91 8.77 -27.74
C THR A 48 0.42 9.23 -26.36
N HIS A 49 -0.29 8.37 -25.62
CA HIS A 49 -1.00 8.76 -24.41
C HIS A 49 -0.17 8.50 -23.14
N GLY A 50 0.96 9.20 -23.04
CA GLY A 50 1.83 9.13 -21.86
C GLY A 50 3.28 9.47 -22.16
N TRP A 51 4.14 9.19 -21.17
CA TRP A 51 5.59 9.24 -21.34
C TRP A 51 6.17 7.86 -21.10
N ASP A 52 7.06 7.44 -22.00
CA ASP A 52 7.73 6.16 -21.97
C ASP A 52 9.08 6.28 -21.27
N ILE A 53 9.37 5.29 -20.43
CA ILE A 53 10.70 5.04 -19.87
C ILE A 53 11.33 3.94 -20.71
N LEU A 54 12.53 4.20 -21.23
CA LEU A 54 13.22 3.32 -22.17
C LEU A 54 14.21 2.40 -21.47
N CYS A 55 14.42 1.21 -22.02
CA CYS A 55 15.40 0.24 -21.53
C CYS A 55 16.82 0.80 -21.67
N PRO A 56 17.66 0.81 -20.62
CA PRO A 56 18.98 1.43 -20.68
C PRO A 56 20.01 0.60 -21.48
N ALA A 57 19.78 -0.70 -21.63
CA ALA A 57 20.72 -1.64 -22.24
C ALA A 57 19.98 -2.82 -22.89
N ASP A 58 20.68 -3.52 -23.78
CA ASP A 58 20.17 -4.78 -24.33
C ASP A 58 20.20 -5.86 -23.23
N VAL A 59 19.03 -6.44 -22.94
CA VAL A 59 18.86 -7.44 -21.88
C VAL A 59 18.08 -8.63 -22.38
N GLU A 60 18.35 -9.78 -21.77
CA GLU A 60 17.71 -11.06 -22.03
C GLU A 60 17.15 -11.63 -20.74
N ILE A 61 15.91 -12.09 -20.80
CA ILE A 61 15.19 -12.74 -19.71
C ILE A 61 14.86 -14.14 -20.17
N GLU A 62 15.27 -15.14 -19.40
CA GLU A 62 14.99 -16.54 -19.64
C GLU A 62 14.20 -17.10 -18.47
N TRP A 63 13.09 -17.79 -18.75
CA TRP A 63 12.30 -18.47 -17.73
C TRP A 63 11.96 -19.89 -18.16
N ASN A 64 12.17 -20.86 -17.26
CA ASN A 64 11.98 -22.27 -17.55
C ASN A 64 10.53 -22.78 -17.29
N GLY A 65 9.62 -21.92 -16.83
CA GLY A 65 8.22 -22.26 -16.55
C GLY A 65 7.90 -22.66 -15.10
N ARG A 66 8.91 -22.81 -14.25
CA ARG A 66 8.75 -23.22 -12.85
C ARG A 66 8.64 -22.02 -11.90
N PRO A 67 8.10 -22.21 -10.68
CA PRO A 67 7.67 -21.09 -9.85
C PRO A 67 8.80 -20.39 -9.07
N GLU A 68 10.00 -20.95 -8.94
CA GLU A 68 11.01 -20.40 -8.04
C GLU A 68 11.69 -19.14 -8.59
N LYS A 69 12.31 -18.35 -7.70
CA LYS A 69 13.08 -17.17 -8.11
C LYS A 69 14.24 -17.53 -9.04
N THR A 70 14.88 -18.68 -8.82
CA THR A 70 16.02 -19.17 -9.59
C THR A 70 15.63 -19.69 -10.97
N ASP A 71 14.35 -19.89 -11.23
CA ASP A 71 13.83 -20.38 -12.51
C ASP A 71 13.77 -19.27 -13.57
N LEU A 72 13.92 -18.01 -13.17
CA LEU A 72 14.04 -16.85 -14.05
C LEU A 72 15.44 -16.26 -13.95
N VAL A 73 16.12 -16.19 -15.09
CA VAL A 73 17.48 -15.64 -15.21
C VAL A 73 17.45 -14.40 -16.09
N VAL A 74 18.10 -13.34 -15.62
CA VAL A 74 18.27 -12.09 -16.37
C VAL A 74 19.74 -11.89 -16.72
N ARG A 75 20.02 -11.45 -17.94
CA ARG A 75 21.38 -11.27 -18.45
C ARG A 75 21.47 -9.99 -19.28
N ALA A 76 22.61 -9.33 -19.22
CA ALA A 76 22.95 -8.28 -20.18
C ALA A 76 23.43 -8.94 -21.48
N VAL A 77 23.01 -8.37 -22.62
CA VAL A 77 23.50 -8.78 -23.94
C VAL A 77 24.57 -7.80 -24.36
N GLY A 78 25.83 -8.19 -24.21
CA GLY A 78 26.98 -7.33 -24.51
C GLY A 78 27.40 -6.43 -23.34
N ALA A 79 28.19 -5.39 -23.65
CA ALA A 79 28.69 -4.46 -22.64
C ALA A 79 27.59 -3.50 -22.19
N LEU A 80 27.40 -3.39 -20.88
CA LEU A 80 26.50 -2.40 -20.30
C LEU A 80 27.07 -0.98 -20.51
N PRO A 81 26.22 0.04 -20.76
CA PRO A 81 26.66 1.42 -20.79
C PRO A 81 27.33 1.83 -19.48
N GLU A 82 28.19 2.84 -19.54
CA GLU A 82 28.92 3.33 -18.36
C GLU A 82 27.95 3.68 -17.21
N GLY A 83 28.24 3.16 -16.02
CA GLY A 83 27.43 3.35 -14.82
C GLY A 83 26.19 2.45 -14.69
N VAL A 84 25.77 1.75 -15.75
CA VAL A 84 24.62 0.83 -15.68
C VAL A 84 25.03 -0.49 -15.01
N VAL A 85 24.34 -0.88 -13.94
CA VAL A 85 24.48 -2.18 -13.29
C VAL A 85 23.20 -2.98 -13.49
N LEU A 86 23.29 -4.17 -14.09
CA LEU A 86 22.12 -5.00 -14.43
C LEU A 86 21.20 -5.22 -13.24
N ASP A 87 21.77 -5.68 -12.13
CA ASP A 87 21.01 -5.96 -10.91
C ASP A 87 20.32 -4.69 -10.42
N ASP A 88 20.85 -3.48 -10.57
CA ASP A 88 20.19 -2.28 -10.04
C ASP A 88 18.88 -1.95 -10.76
N PHE A 89 18.70 -2.40 -12.01
CA PHE A 89 17.48 -2.11 -12.77
C PHE A 89 16.61 -3.29 -13.16
N LEU A 90 17.13 -4.51 -13.20
CA LEU A 90 16.39 -5.67 -13.68
C LEU A 90 16.62 -6.86 -12.75
N ARG A 91 15.55 -7.34 -12.12
CA ARG A 91 15.60 -8.50 -11.21
C ARG A 91 14.38 -9.41 -11.35
N SER A 92 14.54 -10.66 -10.94
CA SER A 92 13.40 -11.50 -10.53
C SER A 92 13.06 -11.16 -9.07
N HIS A 93 11.88 -10.59 -8.79
CA HIS A 93 11.49 -10.23 -7.42
C HIS A 93 10.33 -11.09 -6.87
N PHE A 94 9.29 -11.33 -7.67
CA PHE A 94 8.02 -11.88 -7.17
C PHE A 94 7.82 -13.38 -7.44
N THR A 95 8.85 -14.12 -7.87
CA THR A 95 8.78 -15.54 -8.27
C THR A 95 7.82 -15.76 -9.46
N ARG A 96 7.54 -17.01 -9.89
CA ARG A 96 6.54 -17.35 -10.93
C ARG A 96 6.66 -16.58 -12.25
N GLY A 97 7.88 -16.37 -12.73
CA GLY A 97 8.13 -15.71 -14.01
C GLY A 97 7.91 -14.20 -14.02
N VAL A 98 7.80 -13.53 -12.86
CA VAL A 98 7.71 -12.07 -12.80
C VAL A 98 9.08 -11.43 -12.90
N VAL A 99 9.18 -10.48 -13.84
CA VAL A 99 10.34 -9.64 -14.12
C VAL A 99 10.06 -8.24 -13.61
N THR A 100 11.00 -7.68 -12.84
CA THR A 100 10.85 -6.37 -12.20
C THR A 100 11.88 -5.41 -12.77
N PHE A 101 11.42 -4.36 -13.45
CA PHE A 101 12.22 -3.21 -13.85
C PHE A 101 12.14 -2.12 -12.78
N HIS A 102 13.28 -1.73 -12.22
CA HIS A 102 13.39 -0.54 -11.39
C HIS A 102 13.62 0.68 -12.28
N THR A 103 12.64 1.57 -12.35
CA THR A 103 12.63 2.67 -13.35
C THR A 103 13.62 3.80 -13.05
N THR A 104 14.30 3.78 -11.90
CA THR A 104 15.22 4.82 -11.38
C THR A 104 14.59 6.20 -11.15
N TYR A 105 13.31 6.38 -11.45
CA TYR A 105 12.54 7.59 -11.21
C TYR A 105 11.64 7.46 -9.98
N MET A 106 11.52 8.56 -9.24
CA MET A 106 10.40 8.81 -8.34
C MET A 106 9.54 9.90 -8.96
N PHE A 107 8.21 9.74 -8.96
CA PHE A 107 7.32 10.72 -9.55
C PHE A 107 6.50 11.43 -8.48
N ARG A 108 6.24 12.72 -8.68
CA ARG A 108 5.30 13.49 -7.88
C ARG A 108 4.29 14.21 -8.75
N THR A 109 3.02 13.93 -8.54
CA THR A 109 1.88 14.63 -9.15
C THR A 109 1.34 15.71 -8.21
N PRO A 110 0.50 16.64 -8.70
CA PRO A 110 -0.28 17.52 -7.83
C PRO A 110 -1.23 16.71 -6.92
N PRO A 111 -1.63 17.25 -5.75
CA PRO A 111 -2.63 16.61 -4.88
C PRO A 111 -3.90 16.21 -5.64
N GLY A 112 -4.41 15.00 -5.39
CA GLY A 112 -5.61 14.49 -6.05
C GLY A 112 -5.37 13.86 -7.43
N TRP A 113 -4.12 13.60 -7.80
CA TRP A 113 -3.73 12.91 -9.03
C TRP A 113 -2.87 11.68 -8.72
N ASN A 114 -3.17 10.57 -9.37
CA ASN A 114 -2.34 9.37 -9.40
C ASN A 114 -1.61 9.27 -10.75
N ILE A 115 -0.72 8.29 -10.87
CA ILE A 115 -0.16 7.86 -12.16
C ILE A 115 -0.65 6.44 -12.44
N LEU A 116 -1.24 6.23 -13.61
CA LEU A 116 -1.36 4.90 -14.21
C LEU A 116 0.01 4.52 -14.79
N VAL A 117 0.51 3.36 -14.38
CA VAL A 117 1.77 2.77 -14.82
C VAL A 117 1.44 1.50 -15.59
N SER A 118 1.85 1.40 -16.84
CA SER A 118 1.65 0.21 -17.67
C SER A 118 2.87 -0.07 -18.54
N GLY A 119 2.83 -1.15 -19.31
CA GLY A 119 3.73 -1.30 -20.45
C GLY A 119 3.31 -0.36 -21.60
N PRO A 120 4.17 -0.19 -22.62
CA PRO A 120 3.84 0.60 -23.80
C PRO A 120 2.56 0.13 -24.48
N PHE A 121 1.61 1.06 -24.65
CA PHE A 121 0.33 0.79 -25.28
C PHE A 121 0.50 0.29 -26.71
N ASN A 122 -0.28 -0.74 -27.08
CA ASN A 122 -0.25 -1.36 -28.41
C ASN A 122 1.15 -1.83 -28.84
N HIS A 123 1.97 -2.27 -27.90
CA HIS A 123 3.32 -2.78 -28.17
C HIS A 123 3.44 -4.25 -27.72
N PRO A 124 2.71 -5.17 -28.38
CA PRO A 124 2.70 -6.58 -28.00
C PRO A 124 4.10 -7.17 -28.10
N LYS A 125 4.47 -7.99 -27.12
CA LYS A 125 5.74 -8.71 -27.08
C LYS A 125 5.47 -10.18 -26.80
N HIS A 126 5.99 -11.06 -27.65
CA HIS A 126 5.75 -12.49 -27.49
C HIS A 126 6.44 -13.01 -26.22
N GLY A 127 5.77 -13.91 -25.49
CA GLY A 127 6.31 -14.59 -24.31
C GLY A 127 6.32 -13.78 -23.01
N ILE A 128 5.94 -12.51 -23.03
CA ILE A 128 5.88 -11.67 -21.82
C ILE A 128 4.75 -10.62 -21.92
N ALA A 129 4.11 -10.30 -20.79
CA ALA A 129 3.06 -9.27 -20.72
C ALA A 129 3.34 -8.26 -19.60
N PRO A 130 3.06 -6.97 -19.79
CA PRO A 130 3.21 -5.96 -18.75
C PRO A 130 2.07 -6.06 -17.73
N LEU A 131 2.39 -5.81 -16.45
CA LEU A 131 1.40 -5.65 -15.39
C LEU A 131 1.13 -4.16 -15.17
N THR A 132 -0.16 -3.80 -15.15
CA THR A 132 -0.59 -2.40 -14.99
C THR A 132 -0.91 -2.12 -13.53
N GLY A 133 -0.50 -0.95 -13.04
CA GLY A 133 -0.77 -0.49 -11.67
C GLY A 133 -1.15 0.98 -11.61
N VAL A 134 -1.79 1.38 -10.51
CA VAL A 134 -2.07 2.78 -10.18
C VAL A 134 -1.20 3.18 -8.99
N VAL A 135 -0.46 4.27 -9.13
CA VAL A 135 0.48 4.78 -8.12
C VAL A 135 -0.01 6.10 -7.57
N GLU A 136 -0.15 6.19 -6.25
CA GLU A 136 -0.51 7.42 -5.53
C GLU A 136 0.67 8.40 -5.44
N SER A 137 1.12 8.89 -6.59
CA SER A 137 2.30 9.74 -6.73
C SER A 137 2.16 11.13 -6.10
N ASP A 138 0.98 11.52 -5.61
CA ASP A 138 0.80 12.82 -4.96
C ASP A 138 1.40 12.90 -3.56
N TRP A 139 1.61 11.76 -2.88
CA TRP A 139 2.22 11.71 -1.55
C TRP A 139 3.38 10.73 -1.41
N LEU A 140 3.44 9.70 -2.27
CA LEU A 140 4.35 8.57 -2.15
C LEU A 140 5.83 8.99 -2.33
N PRO A 141 6.72 8.74 -1.32
CA PRO A 141 8.11 9.21 -1.36
C PRO A 141 9.12 8.17 -1.85
N TYR A 142 8.67 7.01 -2.34
CA TYR A 142 9.53 5.91 -2.82
C TYR A 142 9.32 5.63 -4.32
N PRO A 143 10.26 4.96 -5.01
CA PRO A 143 10.06 4.60 -6.41
C PRO A 143 9.01 3.48 -6.54
N PHE A 144 8.36 3.40 -7.70
CA PHE A 144 7.61 2.21 -8.11
C PHE A 144 8.48 1.35 -9.04
N THR A 145 8.10 0.09 -9.20
CA THR A 145 8.70 -0.81 -10.19
C THR A 145 7.72 -1.08 -11.31
N MET A 146 8.23 -1.24 -12.53
CA MET A 146 7.44 -1.75 -13.64
C MET A 146 7.60 -3.25 -13.73
N ASN A 147 6.50 -3.99 -13.55
CA ASN A 147 6.53 -5.45 -13.53
C ASN A 147 5.98 -6.03 -14.82
N TRP A 148 6.66 -7.05 -15.33
CA TRP A 148 6.23 -7.85 -16.47
C TRP A 148 6.13 -9.31 -16.02
N ILE A 149 5.24 -10.08 -16.63
CA ILE A 149 5.07 -11.51 -16.35
C ILE A 149 5.35 -12.32 -17.60
N MET A 150 6.22 -13.33 -17.49
CA MET A 150 6.43 -14.30 -18.56
C MET A 150 5.16 -15.11 -18.77
N THR A 151 4.66 -15.14 -20.00
CA THR A 151 3.39 -15.83 -20.34
C THR A 151 3.63 -17.24 -20.87
N ALA A 152 4.87 -17.57 -21.21
CA ALA A 152 5.32 -18.90 -21.59
C ALA A 152 6.79 -19.09 -21.19
N PRO A 153 7.25 -20.33 -20.96
CA PRO A 153 8.67 -20.64 -20.86
C PRO A 153 9.40 -20.22 -22.13
N GLY A 154 10.63 -19.74 -21.99
CA GLY A 154 11.44 -19.30 -23.12
C GLY A 154 12.26 -18.07 -22.79
N THR A 155 12.69 -17.40 -23.85
CA THR A 155 13.62 -16.28 -23.78
C THR A 155 13.01 -15.05 -24.44
N VAL A 156 13.07 -13.91 -23.75
CA VAL A 156 12.58 -12.62 -24.22
C VAL A 156 13.68 -11.58 -24.10
N ARG A 157 13.86 -10.74 -25.12
CA ARG A 157 14.88 -9.69 -25.16
C ARG A 157 14.27 -8.31 -25.19
N PHE A 158 14.82 -7.38 -24.42
CA PHE A 158 14.53 -5.95 -24.55
C PHE A 158 15.76 -5.25 -25.10
N ALA A 159 15.58 -4.49 -26.18
CA ALA A 159 16.68 -3.73 -26.78
C ALA A 159 16.92 -2.42 -26.01
N ARG A 160 18.14 -1.91 -26.06
CA ARG A 160 18.43 -0.55 -25.58
C ARG A 160 17.55 0.46 -26.33
N GLY A 161 16.89 1.36 -25.58
CA GLY A 161 15.96 2.34 -26.12
C GLY A 161 14.54 1.80 -26.34
N GLU A 162 14.29 0.51 -26.12
CA GLU A 162 12.93 -0.06 -26.19
C GLU A 162 12.09 0.44 -25.01
N PRO A 163 10.84 0.92 -25.22
CA PRO A 163 9.95 1.29 -24.13
C PRO A 163 9.65 0.11 -23.20
N ILE A 164 9.85 0.28 -21.90
CA ILE A 164 9.58 -0.75 -20.88
C ILE A 164 8.42 -0.38 -19.96
N CYS A 165 8.07 0.90 -19.88
CA CYS A 165 7.06 1.45 -18.97
C CYS A 165 6.47 2.72 -19.58
N THR A 166 5.16 2.88 -19.54
CA THR A 166 4.45 4.12 -19.87
C THR A 166 3.80 4.65 -18.61
N ILE A 167 3.94 5.95 -18.37
CA ILE A 167 3.26 6.66 -17.27
C ILE A 167 2.23 7.64 -17.81
N MET A 168 1.08 7.69 -17.15
CA MET A 168 -0.01 8.60 -17.49
C MET A 168 -0.67 9.16 -16.21
N PRO A 169 -0.77 10.49 -16.04
CA PRO A 169 -1.47 11.07 -14.90
C PRO A 169 -2.98 10.80 -15.03
N ILE A 170 -3.61 10.34 -13.95
CA ILE A 170 -5.06 10.15 -13.85
C ILE A 170 -5.61 10.83 -12.59
N PRO A 171 -6.85 11.32 -12.60
CA PRO A 171 -7.48 11.82 -11.38
C PRO A 171 -7.56 10.71 -10.32
N LYS A 172 -7.42 11.09 -9.05
CA LYS A 172 -7.55 10.15 -7.93
C LYS A 172 -9.04 9.90 -7.62
N ASN A 173 -9.39 8.63 -7.40
CA ASN A 173 -10.72 8.17 -6.96
C ASN A 173 -11.92 8.52 -7.87
N TYR A 174 -11.71 9.10 -9.06
CA TYR A 174 -12.82 9.56 -9.92
C TYR A 174 -13.77 8.45 -10.34
N LEU A 175 -13.30 7.19 -10.45
CA LEU A 175 -14.15 6.08 -10.89
C LEU A 175 -15.31 5.78 -9.94
N GLY A 176 -15.18 6.11 -8.64
CA GLY A 176 -16.26 5.94 -7.67
C GLY A 176 -17.41 6.93 -7.84
N ASP A 177 -17.22 7.99 -8.63
CA ASP A 177 -18.21 9.03 -8.88
C ASP A 177 -19.08 8.75 -10.14
N TRP A 178 -18.85 7.63 -10.83
CA TRP A 178 -19.57 7.27 -12.06
C TRP A 178 -20.57 6.15 -11.82
N ASP A 179 -21.82 6.39 -12.21
CA ASP A 179 -22.83 5.35 -12.41
C ASP A 179 -22.90 4.98 -13.90
N ILE A 180 -22.89 3.68 -14.23
CA ILE A 180 -23.09 3.19 -15.60
C ILE A 180 -24.55 2.82 -15.77
N MET A 181 -25.25 3.58 -16.60
CA MET A 181 -26.64 3.30 -17.00
C MET A 181 -26.65 2.61 -18.36
N VAL A 182 -27.37 1.49 -18.46
CA VAL A 182 -27.53 0.74 -19.71
C VAL A 182 -28.94 1.00 -20.24
N HIS A 183 -29.02 1.44 -21.49
CA HIS A 183 -30.26 1.75 -22.21
C HIS A 183 -30.33 0.94 -23.50
N ASP A 184 -31.54 0.62 -23.95
CA ASP A 184 -31.72 0.11 -25.30
C ASP A 184 -31.60 1.27 -26.30
N LEU A 185 -31.08 1.02 -27.51
CA LEU A 185 -30.97 2.08 -28.53
C LEU A 185 -32.35 2.69 -28.88
N ALA A 186 -33.44 1.95 -28.65
CA ALA A 186 -34.79 2.43 -28.84
C ALA A 186 -35.20 3.54 -27.84
N ASP A 187 -34.51 3.65 -26.70
CA ASP A 187 -34.76 4.67 -25.67
C ASP A 187 -34.27 6.06 -26.11
N ASP A 188 -33.36 6.13 -27.10
CA ASP A 188 -32.92 7.37 -27.75
C ASP A 188 -33.13 7.31 -29.27
N PRO A 189 -34.33 7.70 -29.74
CA PRO A 189 -34.64 7.69 -31.17
C PRO A 189 -33.72 8.57 -32.02
N ALA A 190 -33.14 9.63 -31.45
CA ALA A 190 -32.23 10.51 -32.17
C ALA A 190 -30.89 9.78 -32.43
N MET A 191 -30.31 9.17 -31.40
CA MET A 191 -29.14 8.31 -31.55
C MET A 191 -29.42 7.13 -32.50
N GLY A 192 -30.63 6.57 -32.46
CA GLY A 192 -31.08 5.54 -33.40
C GLY A 192 -31.05 6.00 -34.86
N ILE A 193 -31.54 7.22 -35.15
CA ILE A 193 -31.51 7.81 -36.50
C ILE A 193 -30.06 8.07 -36.96
N GLU A 194 -29.22 8.61 -36.09
CA GLU A 194 -27.81 8.85 -36.39
C GLU A 194 -27.05 7.55 -36.69
N HIS A 195 -27.30 6.51 -35.88
CA HIS A 195 -26.74 5.18 -36.08
C HIS A 195 -27.20 4.55 -37.40
N GLU A 196 -28.49 4.68 -37.74
CA GLU A 196 -29.01 4.18 -39.02
C GLU A 196 -28.42 4.93 -40.22
N ALA A 197 -28.29 6.25 -40.13
CA ALA A 197 -27.65 7.06 -41.17
C ALA A 197 -26.18 6.64 -41.37
N PHE A 198 -25.44 6.39 -40.29
CA PHE A 198 -24.10 5.81 -40.35
C PHE A 198 -24.09 4.44 -41.04
N ARG A 199 -24.99 3.54 -40.65
CA ARG A 199 -25.10 2.18 -41.20
C ARG A 199 -25.34 2.21 -42.71
N VAL A 200 -26.34 2.96 -43.17
CA VAL A 200 -26.67 3.10 -44.59
C VAL A 200 -25.49 3.68 -45.38
N ALA A 201 -24.84 4.72 -44.84
CA ALA A 201 -23.67 5.32 -45.48
C ALA A 201 -22.49 4.33 -45.57
N ARG A 202 -22.26 3.51 -44.54
CA ARG A 202 -21.20 2.51 -44.49
C ARG A 202 -21.43 1.37 -45.48
N ASP A 203 -22.66 0.85 -45.53
CA ASP A 203 -23.06 -0.21 -46.47
C ASP A 203 -22.96 0.28 -47.92
N GLY A 204 -23.43 1.51 -48.18
CA GLY A 204 -23.32 2.14 -49.50
C GLY A 204 -21.86 2.32 -49.94
N PHE A 205 -20.99 2.74 -49.03
CA PHE A 205 -19.55 2.88 -49.32
C PHE A 205 -18.87 1.54 -49.58
N GLN A 206 -19.19 0.50 -48.81
CA GLN A 206 -18.65 -0.85 -49.03
C GLN A 206 -19.05 -1.39 -50.40
N LYS A 207 -20.32 -1.25 -50.80
CA LYS A 207 -20.79 -1.63 -52.14
C LYS A 207 -20.05 -0.89 -53.26
N ARG A 208 -19.76 0.41 -53.09
CA ARG A 208 -18.98 1.18 -54.07
C ARG A 208 -17.52 0.74 -54.14
N LEU A 209 -16.89 0.42 -53.01
CA LEU A 209 -15.55 -0.15 -52.97
C LEU A 209 -15.50 -1.51 -53.70
N ASP A 210 -16.46 -2.39 -53.44
CA ASP A 210 -16.56 -3.71 -54.08
C ASP A 210 -16.78 -3.58 -55.60
N ALA A 211 -17.54 -2.55 -56.02
CA ALA A 211 -17.76 -2.20 -57.43
C ALA A 211 -16.57 -1.47 -58.09
N LYS A 212 -15.47 -1.25 -57.36
CA LYS A 212 -14.27 -0.52 -57.81
C LYS A 212 -14.57 0.89 -58.32
N ASP A 213 -15.54 1.55 -57.69
CA ASP A 213 -15.86 2.95 -57.99
C ASP A 213 -14.62 3.85 -57.79
N PRO A 214 -14.22 4.66 -58.80
CA PRO A 214 -12.99 5.45 -58.73
C PRO A 214 -12.94 6.43 -57.55
N ASP A 215 -14.08 7.04 -57.20
CA ASP A 215 -14.16 8.01 -56.10
C ASP A 215 -14.14 7.32 -54.73
N ALA A 216 -14.78 6.16 -54.59
CA ALA A 216 -14.69 5.34 -53.38
C ALA A 216 -13.29 4.77 -53.15
N ILE A 217 -12.60 4.32 -54.22
CA ILE A 217 -11.20 3.89 -54.17
C ILE A 217 -10.30 5.07 -53.77
N LYS A 218 -10.53 6.25 -54.35
CA LYS A 218 -9.77 7.47 -54.02
C LYS A 218 -9.99 7.94 -52.58
N GLN A 219 -11.21 7.76 -52.04
CA GLN A 219 -11.49 8.00 -50.62
C GLN A 219 -10.82 6.96 -49.71
N ALA A 220 -10.59 5.74 -50.19
CA ALA A 220 -9.94 4.59 -49.55
C ALA A 220 -10.61 4.04 -48.27
N TRP A 221 -11.21 4.90 -47.43
CA TRP A 221 -12.01 4.56 -46.25
C TRP A 221 -12.83 5.76 -45.76
N GLN A 222 -13.88 5.52 -44.97
CA GLN A 222 -14.70 6.59 -44.39
C GLN A 222 -14.02 7.20 -43.15
N ARG A 223 -13.70 8.50 -43.24
CA ARG A 223 -12.85 9.23 -42.28
C ARG A 223 -13.61 10.09 -41.28
N HIS A 224 -14.93 9.93 -41.14
CA HIS A 224 -15.79 10.80 -40.33
C HIS A 224 -15.24 11.05 -38.92
N TYR A 225 -14.98 9.97 -38.17
CA TYR A 225 -14.33 10.09 -36.85
C TYR A 225 -12.90 10.67 -36.94
N PHE A 226 -12.13 10.36 -37.98
CA PHE A 226 -10.78 10.89 -38.16
C PHE A 226 -10.74 12.42 -38.33
N VAL A 227 -11.78 13.00 -38.96
CA VAL A 227 -11.89 14.43 -39.24
C VAL A 227 -12.86 15.16 -38.30
N GLY A 228 -13.38 14.48 -37.27
CA GLY A 228 -14.30 15.06 -36.29
C GLY A 228 -15.64 15.47 -36.89
N ARG A 229 -16.25 14.58 -37.69
CA ARG A 229 -17.54 14.83 -38.34
C ARG A 229 -18.51 13.68 -38.12
N HIS A 230 -19.79 14.02 -38.03
CA HIS A 230 -20.89 13.07 -38.13
C HIS A 230 -21.14 12.68 -39.62
N PRO A 231 -21.88 11.59 -39.89
CA PRO A 231 -22.21 11.18 -41.25
C PRO A 231 -23.01 12.21 -42.06
N ASP A 232 -23.75 13.08 -41.38
CA ASP A 232 -24.52 14.19 -41.97
C ASP A 232 -23.65 15.42 -42.31
N GLY A 233 -22.36 15.40 -41.93
CA GLY A 233 -21.40 16.49 -42.16
C GLY A 233 -21.22 17.45 -40.99
N THR A 234 -21.99 17.31 -39.91
CA THR A 234 -21.89 18.11 -38.67
C THR A 234 -20.49 17.98 -38.07
N ILE A 235 -19.90 19.10 -37.64
CA ILE A 235 -18.53 19.17 -37.12
C ILE A 235 -18.55 19.12 -35.59
N VAL A 236 -17.63 18.36 -34.99
CA VAL A 236 -17.40 18.29 -33.54
C VAL A 236 -16.32 19.30 -33.16
N GLU A 237 -16.68 20.33 -32.38
CA GLU A 237 -15.82 21.51 -32.13
C GLU A 237 -14.52 21.20 -31.36
N ASP A 238 -14.50 20.18 -30.50
CA ASP A 238 -13.35 19.81 -29.66
C ASP A 238 -12.69 18.47 -30.04
N HIS A 239 -12.91 18.00 -31.27
CA HIS A 239 -12.35 16.72 -31.71
C HIS A 239 -10.82 16.76 -31.84
N ILE A 240 -10.16 15.79 -31.22
CA ILE A 240 -8.71 15.59 -31.34
C ILE A 240 -8.40 14.35 -32.18
N ASN A 241 -7.44 14.47 -33.08
CA ASN A 241 -6.93 13.35 -33.88
C ASN A 241 -5.44 13.07 -33.66
N LYS A 242 -4.80 13.82 -32.77
CA LYS A 242 -3.42 13.60 -32.35
C LYS A 242 -3.18 14.25 -31.00
N VAL A 243 -2.65 13.48 -30.05
CA VAL A 243 -2.12 14.01 -28.80
C VAL A 243 -0.64 14.31 -29.01
N ARG A 244 -0.19 15.50 -28.59
CA ARG A 244 1.23 15.89 -28.63
C ARG A 244 1.65 16.31 -27.23
N LEU A 245 2.38 15.42 -26.57
CA LEU A 245 2.93 15.69 -25.25
C LEU A 245 4.27 16.41 -25.36
N ALA A 246 4.56 17.25 -24.37
CA ALA A 246 5.84 17.93 -24.29
C ALA A 246 6.93 16.94 -23.84
N SER A 247 8.13 17.05 -24.40
CA SER A 247 9.29 16.33 -23.88
C SER A 247 9.55 16.77 -22.43
N PRO A 248 9.96 15.84 -21.54
CA PRO A 248 10.41 16.20 -20.21
C PRO A 248 11.53 17.23 -20.28
N VAL A 249 11.43 18.25 -19.43
CA VAL A 249 12.45 19.29 -19.32
C VAL A 249 13.38 18.93 -18.17
N ASP A 250 14.69 18.93 -18.42
CA ASP A 250 15.66 18.77 -17.35
C ASP A 250 15.69 20.04 -16.48
N ALA A 251 15.07 19.93 -15.31
CA ALA A 251 15.04 20.99 -14.30
C ALA A 251 16.04 20.74 -13.17
N THR A 252 17.12 19.97 -13.42
CA THR A 252 18.17 19.72 -12.42
C THR A 252 18.70 21.04 -11.84
N GLY A 253 18.77 21.12 -10.51
CA GLY A 253 19.17 22.33 -9.79
C GLY A 253 18.05 23.35 -9.57
N GLN A 254 16.87 23.18 -10.18
CA GLN A 254 15.68 23.99 -9.88
C GLN A 254 14.87 23.34 -8.76
N ARG A 255 14.27 24.17 -7.91
CA ARG A 255 13.39 23.68 -6.84
C ARG A 255 12.04 23.25 -7.45
N PRO A 256 11.59 22.00 -7.23
CA PRO A 256 10.28 21.54 -7.72
C PRO A 256 9.13 22.42 -7.23
N ILE A 257 8.06 22.56 -8.02
CA ILE A 257 6.90 23.37 -7.64
C ILE A 257 6.18 22.77 -6.44
N HIS A 258 6.14 21.44 -6.36
CA HIS A 258 5.65 20.67 -5.23
C HIS A 258 6.80 20.22 -4.31
N ALA A 259 7.89 21.00 -4.22
CA ALA A 259 8.99 20.71 -3.31
C ALA A 259 8.55 20.86 -1.86
N LYS A 260 8.69 19.78 -1.10
CA LYS A 260 8.61 19.84 0.36
C LYS A 260 9.71 20.79 0.87
N PRO A 261 9.48 21.57 1.94
CA PRO A 261 10.50 22.42 2.53
C PRO A 261 11.75 21.61 2.92
N ALA A 262 12.93 22.16 2.67
CA ALA A 262 14.19 21.51 3.00
C ALA A 262 14.33 21.39 4.53
N PRO A 263 14.72 20.22 5.06
CA PRO A 263 15.04 20.11 6.48
C PRO A 263 16.30 20.92 6.82
N PRO A 264 16.45 21.43 8.06
CA PRO A 264 17.64 22.14 8.48
C PRO A 264 18.89 21.24 8.34
N THR A 265 19.94 21.79 7.72
CA THR A 265 21.14 21.09 7.24
C THR A 265 21.98 20.49 8.38
N ALA A 266 22.17 19.16 8.41
CA ALA A 266 23.23 18.49 9.16
C ALA A 266 23.88 17.38 8.28
N PRO A 267 25.19 17.12 8.39
CA PRO A 267 25.93 16.34 7.39
C PRO A 267 25.73 14.83 7.58
N VAL A 268 25.48 14.12 6.47
CA VAL A 268 25.22 12.67 6.46
C VAL A 268 26.54 11.88 6.42
N ALA A 269 26.83 11.10 7.47
CA ALA A 269 28.02 10.25 7.54
C ALA A 269 27.80 8.90 6.83
N ARG A 270 28.72 8.53 5.91
CA ARG A 270 28.77 7.21 5.24
C ARG A 270 29.24 6.14 6.23
N ILE A 271 28.50 5.03 6.34
CA ILE A 271 28.88 3.89 7.20
C ILE A 271 29.19 2.67 6.33
N SER A 272 30.41 2.14 6.45
CA SER A 272 30.82 0.83 5.92
C SER A 272 30.51 -0.28 6.92
N LEU A 273 29.83 -1.33 6.48
CA LEU A 273 29.48 -2.49 7.31
C LEU A 273 30.55 -3.59 7.19
N LYS A 274 31.08 -4.05 8.33
CA LYS A 274 31.72 -5.38 8.44
C LYS A 274 30.75 -6.31 9.18
N LEU A 275 30.46 -7.46 8.58
CA LEU A 275 29.75 -8.57 9.21
C LEU A 275 30.72 -9.36 10.09
N ASP A 276 30.29 -9.73 11.30
CA ASP A 276 30.88 -10.85 12.02
C ASP A 276 29.80 -11.88 12.39
N ALA A 277 30.19 -13.14 12.26
CA ALA A 277 29.37 -14.33 12.35
C ALA A 277 29.40 -14.93 13.76
N GLY A 278 28.24 -15.42 14.23
CA GLY A 278 28.16 -16.66 15.00
C GLY A 278 27.68 -16.58 16.46
N ARG A 279 26.76 -17.52 16.74
CA ARG A 279 26.42 -18.19 18.02
C ARG A 279 25.26 -17.63 18.87
N SER A 280 24.16 -18.39 18.86
CA SER A 280 23.15 -18.48 19.94
C SER A 280 23.68 -19.30 21.13
N PRO A 281 23.11 -19.11 22.34
CA PRO A 281 22.55 -20.27 23.02
C PRO A 281 21.25 -20.04 23.85
N LEU A 282 20.48 -21.13 23.84
CA LEU A 282 19.49 -21.71 24.76
C LEU A 282 19.26 -21.17 26.18
N LEU A 283 17.98 -21.28 26.57
CA LEU A 283 17.34 -21.06 27.88
C LEU A 283 17.67 -22.14 28.93
N THR A 284 17.77 -21.75 30.20
CA THR A 284 17.24 -22.49 31.36
C THR A 284 16.83 -21.51 32.48
N GLY A 285 15.70 -21.80 33.15
CA GLY A 285 15.09 -20.95 34.18
C GLY A 285 15.44 -21.34 35.62
N GLY A 286 15.18 -20.41 36.55
CA GLY A 286 15.25 -20.58 38.01
C GLY A 286 15.10 -19.23 38.74
N ALA A 287 14.23 -19.16 39.75
CA ALA A 287 13.76 -17.92 40.38
C ALA A 287 14.53 -17.54 41.67
N LEU A 288 14.82 -16.22 41.81
CA LEU A 288 14.97 -15.34 43.01
C LEU A 288 16.15 -15.63 43.99
N PRO A 289 16.62 -14.70 44.86
CA PRO A 289 16.58 -13.23 44.95
C PRO A 289 17.98 -12.56 45.12
N GLY A 290 18.09 -11.22 45.02
CA GLY A 290 19.32 -10.51 45.43
C GLY A 290 19.52 -9.14 44.79
N MET A 291 19.06 -8.08 45.48
CA MET A 291 19.38 -6.70 45.13
C MET A 291 20.89 -6.44 45.28
N SER A 292 21.54 -6.05 44.19
CA SER A 292 22.73 -5.20 44.24
C SER A 292 22.54 -4.04 43.28
N LYS A 293 22.72 -2.84 43.84
CA LYS A 293 22.64 -1.53 43.18
C LYS A 293 23.54 -1.52 41.94
N VAL A 294 22.97 -1.20 40.78
CA VAL A 294 23.73 -0.69 39.63
C VAL A 294 23.31 0.75 39.40
N ALA A 295 24.32 1.61 39.34
CA ALA A 295 24.24 3.05 39.29
C ALA A 295 23.50 3.59 38.06
N ALA A 296 22.94 4.78 38.24
CA ALA A 296 22.39 5.62 37.18
C ALA A 296 23.44 5.84 36.07
N GLY A 297 23.25 5.15 34.95
CA GLY A 297 23.98 5.36 33.70
C GLY A 297 23.19 6.29 32.79
N SER A 298 23.76 7.46 32.54
CA SER A 298 23.33 8.50 31.60
C SER A 298 22.90 7.97 30.24
N ARG A 299 21.75 8.48 29.76
CA ARG A 299 21.23 8.34 28.39
C ARG A 299 22.34 8.54 27.34
N PRO A 300 22.63 7.56 26.47
CA PRO A 300 23.13 7.87 25.15
C PRO A 300 21.91 8.07 24.24
N SER A 301 21.84 9.19 23.54
CA SER A 301 20.98 9.28 22.37
C SER A 301 21.53 10.26 21.33
N PRO A 302 21.37 9.97 20.02
CA PRO A 302 21.32 8.61 19.49
C PRO A 302 21.84 8.42 18.06
N ALA A 303 21.86 7.15 17.66
CA ALA A 303 21.56 6.71 16.31
C ALA A 303 20.33 7.43 15.72
N THR A 304 20.27 7.59 14.39
CA THR A 304 19.15 8.24 13.71
C THR A 304 17.80 7.62 14.14
N PRO A 305 16.79 8.43 14.56
CA PRO A 305 15.47 7.91 14.94
C PRO A 305 14.80 7.13 13.80
N ALA A 306 13.99 6.13 14.15
CA ALA A 306 13.26 5.28 13.21
C ALA A 306 12.00 5.95 12.60
N TRP A 307 11.92 7.27 12.70
CA TRP A 307 10.84 8.11 12.22
C TRP A 307 11.36 9.50 11.82
N GLU A 308 10.56 10.23 11.05
CA GLU A 308 10.89 11.55 10.55
C GLU A 308 10.96 12.61 11.67
N SER A 309 11.76 13.65 11.45
CA SER A 309 11.96 14.74 12.42
C SER A 309 10.70 15.55 12.76
N ASP A 310 9.69 15.53 11.89
CA ASP A 310 8.39 16.17 12.12
C ASP A 310 7.29 15.19 12.52
N SER A 311 7.68 13.95 12.88
CA SER A 311 6.79 13.01 13.55
C SER A 311 6.36 13.55 14.92
N VAL A 312 5.08 13.33 15.24
CA VAL A 312 4.49 13.49 16.58
C VAL A 312 5.30 12.73 17.65
N LEU A 313 6.00 11.65 17.28
CA LEU A 313 6.87 10.90 18.20
C LEU A 313 8.00 11.73 18.81
N ASN A 314 8.49 12.78 18.13
CA ASN A 314 9.56 13.62 18.67
C ASN A 314 9.10 14.50 19.84
N GLY A 315 7.82 14.89 19.86
CA GLY A 315 7.20 15.63 20.96
C GLY A 315 6.64 14.72 22.06
N MET A 316 6.70 13.40 21.87
CA MET A 316 6.02 12.46 22.74
C MET A 316 6.76 12.25 24.05
N ALA A 317 6.02 12.30 25.15
CA ALA A 317 6.58 12.04 26.47
C ALA A 317 7.11 10.60 26.57
N THR A 318 8.41 10.46 26.81
CA THR A 318 9.10 9.19 27.02
C THR A 318 9.25 8.83 28.49
N VAL A 319 8.58 9.57 29.38
CA VAL A 319 8.56 9.37 30.83
C VAL A 319 7.13 9.44 31.35
N GLN A 320 6.85 8.77 32.47
CA GLN A 320 5.54 8.84 33.11
C GLN A 320 5.19 10.27 33.51
N SER A 321 3.98 10.71 33.20
CA SER A 321 3.45 12.03 33.56
C SER A 321 2.68 12.01 34.89
N ARG A 322 2.38 13.20 35.43
CA ARG A 322 1.46 13.31 36.58
C ARG A 322 0.04 12.88 36.20
N GLN A 323 -0.37 13.09 34.95
CA GLN A 323 -1.67 12.65 34.43
C GLN A 323 -1.80 11.12 34.48
N ASN A 324 -0.74 10.37 34.15
CA ASN A 324 -0.75 8.90 34.29
C ASN A 324 -1.13 8.47 35.71
N ILE A 325 -0.46 9.05 36.72
CA ILE A 325 -0.69 8.72 38.13
C ILE A 325 -2.10 9.14 38.59
N ALA A 326 -2.56 10.32 38.17
CA ALA A 326 -3.89 10.82 38.52
C ALA A 326 -5.00 9.98 37.87
N GLY A 327 -4.90 9.71 36.56
CA GLY A 327 -5.90 8.95 35.81
C GLY A 327 -6.03 7.50 36.30
N ARG A 328 -4.92 6.83 36.67
CA ARG A 328 -5.00 5.50 37.31
C ARG A 328 -5.87 5.48 38.57
N LYS A 329 -5.82 6.55 39.37
CA LYS A 329 -6.62 6.66 40.62
C LYS A 329 -8.11 6.88 40.36
N ARG A 330 -8.50 7.25 39.12
CA ARG A 330 -9.90 7.39 38.70
C ARG A 330 -10.58 6.05 38.46
N LEU A 331 -9.83 4.94 38.46
CA LEU A 331 -10.39 3.61 38.30
C LEU A 331 -10.47 2.85 39.62
N ARG A 332 -11.62 2.20 39.83
CA ARG A 332 -11.82 1.20 40.88
C ARG A 332 -12.61 0.05 40.31
N ASP A 333 -12.03 -1.16 40.37
CA ASP A 333 -12.68 -2.38 39.87
C ASP A 333 -13.20 -2.23 38.42
N GLY A 334 -12.34 -1.70 37.55
CA GLY A 334 -12.63 -1.48 36.13
C GLY A 334 -13.64 -0.37 35.81
N LEU A 335 -14.15 0.33 36.82
CA LEU A 335 -15.10 1.42 36.64
C LEU A 335 -14.42 2.77 36.90
N LEU A 336 -14.80 3.76 36.10
CA LEU A 336 -14.43 5.14 36.31
C LEU A 336 -15.30 5.71 37.44
N ILE A 337 -14.68 5.97 38.60
CA ILE A 337 -15.40 6.44 39.80
C ILE A 337 -15.61 7.97 39.82
N ASP A 338 -14.93 8.68 38.93
CA ASP A 338 -15.05 10.12 38.70
C ASP A 338 -14.84 10.37 37.20
N ALA A 339 -15.94 10.65 36.49
CA ALA A 339 -15.94 10.92 35.06
C ALA A 339 -15.86 12.42 34.75
N ASP A 340 -15.83 13.28 35.77
CA ASP A 340 -15.86 14.72 35.56
C ASP A 340 -14.57 15.18 34.88
N GLY A 341 -14.77 15.87 33.74
CA GLY A 341 -13.69 16.39 32.90
C GLY A 341 -13.00 15.35 32.03
N VAL A 342 -13.38 14.07 32.09
CA VAL A 342 -12.85 13.06 31.16
C VAL A 342 -13.38 13.34 29.76
N THR A 343 -12.47 13.41 28.79
CA THR A 343 -12.83 13.69 27.40
C THR A 343 -13.40 12.45 26.74
N ASP A 344 -14.65 12.52 26.27
CA ASP A 344 -15.23 11.46 25.44
C ASP A 344 -14.81 11.65 23.97
N LEU A 345 -14.13 10.66 23.42
CA LEU A 345 -13.62 10.64 22.06
C LEU A 345 -14.72 10.16 21.10
N THR A 346 -15.47 11.12 20.57
CA THR A 346 -16.53 10.94 19.58
C THR A 346 -16.24 11.80 18.34
N GLY A 347 -17.08 11.72 17.30
CA GLY A 347 -16.81 12.26 15.96
C GLY A 347 -16.08 13.61 15.90
N ASP A 348 -16.46 14.60 16.72
CA ASP A 348 -15.82 15.93 16.71
C ASP A 348 -14.54 16.01 17.56
N THR A 349 -14.47 15.32 18.70
CA THR A 349 -13.24 15.27 19.52
C THR A 349 -12.17 14.37 18.91
N MET A 350 -12.55 13.39 18.08
CA MET A 350 -11.63 12.62 17.25
C MET A 350 -11.09 13.40 16.04
N ARG A 351 -11.82 14.44 15.58
CA ARG A 351 -11.35 15.38 14.54
C ARG A 351 -10.35 16.40 15.07
N ALA A 352 -10.35 16.66 16.38
CA ALA A 352 -9.26 17.38 17.02
C ALA A 352 -7.98 16.52 16.93
N SER A 353 -6.83 17.13 16.68
CA SER A 353 -5.60 16.40 16.36
C SER A 353 -5.16 15.46 17.49
N LEU A 354 -5.51 14.18 17.38
CA LEU A 354 -5.01 13.10 18.23
C LEU A 354 -3.53 12.84 17.92
N ASP A 355 -2.80 12.31 18.88
CA ASP A 355 -1.42 11.81 18.74
C ASP A 355 -1.35 10.29 18.57
N PHE A 356 -2.49 9.66 18.24
CA PHE A 356 -2.63 8.27 17.88
C PHE A 356 -3.64 8.07 16.72
N VAL A 357 -3.60 6.87 16.14
CA VAL A 357 -4.40 6.51 14.96
C VAL A 357 -5.79 6.07 15.40
N VAL A 358 -6.82 6.60 14.74
CA VAL A 358 -8.15 6.00 14.72
C VAL A 358 -8.71 5.97 13.30
N VAL A 359 -9.20 4.81 12.87
CA VAL A 359 -9.88 4.62 11.58
C VAL A 359 -11.24 3.96 11.86
N PRO A 360 -12.37 4.68 11.74
CA PRO A 360 -13.68 4.17 12.14
C PRO A 360 -14.16 2.94 11.39
N ASP A 361 -13.93 2.89 10.08
CA ASP A 361 -14.47 1.86 9.18
C ASP A 361 -13.32 1.06 8.54
N PHE A 362 -12.42 0.53 9.38
CA PHE A 362 -11.21 -0.15 8.92
C PHE A 362 -11.47 -1.58 8.42
N LEU A 363 -12.36 -2.32 9.08
CA LEU A 363 -12.90 -3.59 8.57
C LEU A 363 -14.35 -3.40 8.16
N SER A 364 -14.75 -4.11 7.10
CA SER A 364 -16.15 -4.14 6.68
C SER A 364 -17.01 -4.91 7.69
N PRO A 365 -18.33 -4.61 7.78
CA PRO A 365 -19.24 -5.33 8.68
C PRO A 365 -19.22 -6.85 8.47
N ALA A 366 -19.08 -7.32 7.23
CA ALA A 366 -19.00 -8.74 6.90
C ALA A 366 -17.73 -9.41 7.46
N GLN A 367 -16.59 -8.73 7.40
CA GLN A 367 -15.33 -9.23 7.96
C GLN A 367 -15.38 -9.27 9.49
N CYS A 368 -15.96 -8.24 10.11
CA CYS A 368 -16.20 -8.18 11.54
C CYS A 368 -17.06 -9.36 12.02
N GLU A 369 -18.22 -9.58 11.40
CA GLU A 369 -19.11 -10.68 11.80
C GLU A 369 -18.47 -12.04 11.54
N ALA A 370 -17.73 -12.23 10.44
CA ALA A 370 -17.05 -13.49 10.17
C ALA A 370 -16.04 -13.87 11.26
N LEU A 371 -15.23 -12.90 11.73
CA LEU A 371 -14.26 -13.11 12.80
C LEU A 371 -14.92 -13.23 14.18
N ALA A 372 -15.93 -12.40 14.47
CA ALA A 372 -16.65 -12.41 15.74
C ALA A 372 -17.47 -13.72 15.91
N ALA A 373 -18.15 -14.18 14.86
CA ALA A 373 -18.90 -15.43 14.87
C ALA A 373 -18.00 -16.65 15.11
N PHE A 374 -16.82 -16.68 14.46
CA PHE A 374 -15.82 -17.70 14.72
C PHE A 374 -15.36 -17.66 16.19
N ALA A 375 -14.89 -16.50 16.67
CA ALA A 375 -14.47 -16.35 18.06
C ALA A 375 -15.58 -16.66 19.08
N ARG A 376 -16.85 -16.48 18.74
CA ARG A 376 -18.00 -16.82 19.61
C ARG A 376 -18.20 -18.33 19.74
N GLY A 377 -17.94 -19.08 18.67
CA GLY A 377 -18.07 -20.54 18.64
C GLY A 377 -16.86 -21.31 19.18
N GLU A 378 -15.70 -20.65 19.28
CA GLU A 378 -14.46 -21.30 19.69
C GLU A 378 -14.33 -21.49 21.22
N ASP A 379 -13.74 -22.63 21.59
CA ASP A 379 -13.31 -22.87 22.96
C ASP A 379 -11.87 -22.41 23.15
N PHE A 380 -11.74 -21.19 23.69
CA PHE A 380 -10.45 -20.56 23.94
C PHE A 380 -9.56 -21.32 24.94
N SER A 381 -10.13 -22.25 25.73
CA SER A 381 -9.35 -23.05 26.70
C SER A 381 -8.46 -24.11 26.07
N ARG A 382 -8.68 -24.44 24.78
CA ARG A 382 -7.97 -25.52 24.07
C ARG A 382 -6.68 -25.06 23.38
N ASN A 383 -6.37 -23.76 23.42
CA ASN A 383 -5.31 -23.16 22.61
C ASN A 383 -4.00 -23.01 23.38
N ARG A 384 -2.91 -22.82 22.64
CA ARG A 384 -1.54 -22.85 23.15
C ARG A 384 -1.35 -21.84 24.31
N GLU A 385 -1.33 -22.33 25.54
CA GLU A 385 -1.00 -21.53 26.72
C GLU A 385 0.49 -21.15 26.67
N LEU A 386 0.80 -19.95 26.18
CA LEU A 386 2.13 -19.34 26.26
C LEU A 386 2.26 -18.37 27.44
N ILE A 387 1.15 -18.00 28.08
CA ILE A 387 1.11 -16.99 29.13
C ILE A 387 0.80 -17.69 30.46
N GLY A 388 1.79 -17.80 31.34
CA GLY A 388 1.65 -18.38 32.69
C GLY A 388 0.90 -17.48 33.68
N ASP A 389 0.00 -16.64 33.19
CA ASP A 389 -0.84 -15.73 33.99
C ASP A 389 -2.29 -16.16 33.85
N ASP A 390 -2.89 -16.59 34.98
CA ASP A 390 -4.27 -17.04 35.07
C ASP A 390 -5.26 -16.02 34.51
N TYR A 391 -4.91 -14.73 34.51
CA TYR A 391 -5.74 -13.66 33.95
C TYR A 391 -6.01 -13.81 32.45
N TRP A 392 -5.08 -14.40 31.68
CA TRP A 392 -5.19 -14.56 30.22
C TRP A 392 -5.75 -15.92 29.78
N LYS A 393 -5.95 -16.82 30.74
CA LYS A 393 -6.46 -18.16 30.48
C LYS A 393 -7.82 -18.11 29.78
N SER A 394 -7.97 -18.89 28.70
CA SER A 394 -9.22 -19.00 27.93
C SER A 394 -9.73 -17.68 27.31
N ARG A 395 -8.82 -16.75 26.96
CA ARG A 395 -9.19 -15.43 26.41
C ARG A 395 -8.51 -15.05 25.10
N LEU A 396 -7.48 -15.78 24.67
CA LEU A 396 -6.72 -15.50 23.46
C LEU A 396 -6.84 -16.65 22.44
N LEU A 397 -6.96 -16.31 21.15
CA LEU A 397 -6.62 -17.17 20.01
C LEU A 397 -5.47 -16.52 19.27
N PHE A 398 -4.36 -17.23 19.07
CA PHE A 398 -3.26 -16.70 18.25
C PHE A 398 -3.58 -16.84 16.77
N TYR A 399 -2.97 -15.97 15.95
CA TYR A 399 -3.05 -16.06 14.49
C TYR A 399 -2.79 -17.48 13.96
N SER A 400 -1.78 -18.18 14.49
CA SER A 400 -1.47 -19.56 14.09
C SER A 400 -2.60 -20.54 14.36
N ASP A 401 -3.34 -20.35 15.46
CA ASP A 401 -4.46 -21.22 15.83
C ASP A 401 -5.63 -20.99 14.86
N VAL A 402 -5.89 -19.73 14.50
CA VAL A 402 -6.89 -19.37 13.49
C VAL A 402 -6.47 -19.86 12.11
N LEU A 403 -5.20 -19.73 11.74
CA LEU A 403 -4.66 -20.20 10.46
C LEU A 403 -4.84 -21.71 10.29
N ALA A 404 -4.57 -22.49 11.33
CA ALA A 404 -4.72 -23.93 11.31
C ALA A 404 -6.18 -24.39 11.11
N GLN A 405 -7.15 -23.64 11.62
CA GLN A 405 -8.57 -24.01 11.61
C GLN A 405 -9.37 -23.37 10.47
N ARG A 406 -9.08 -22.09 10.19
CA ARG A 406 -9.82 -21.21 9.26
C ARG A 406 -8.84 -20.30 8.49
N PRO A 407 -8.11 -20.84 7.50
CA PRO A 407 -7.16 -20.06 6.70
C PRO A 407 -7.77 -18.83 6.01
N ASP A 408 -9.06 -18.90 5.65
CA ASP A 408 -9.82 -17.80 5.07
C ASP A 408 -9.98 -16.63 6.05
N LEU A 409 -10.25 -16.92 7.33
CA LEU A 409 -10.33 -15.90 8.38
C LEU A 409 -8.94 -15.38 8.79
N ALA A 410 -7.95 -16.27 8.83
CA ALA A 410 -6.56 -15.86 9.04
C ALA A 410 -6.07 -14.91 7.94
N ALA A 411 -6.47 -15.11 6.67
CA ALA A 411 -6.15 -14.17 5.60
C ALA A 411 -6.70 -12.76 5.88
N ILE A 412 -7.92 -12.66 6.43
CA ILE A 412 -8.51 -11.38 6.87
C ILE A 412 -7.68 -10.77 8.00
N MET A 413 -7.33 -11.57 9.02
CA MET A 413 -6.50 -11.10 10.14
C MET A 413 -5.15 -10.56 9.67
N LYS A 414 -4.45 -11.29 8.79
CA LYS A 414 -3.15 -10.91 8.24
C LYS A 414 -3.25 -9.60 7.44
N ALA A 415 -4.21 -9.50 6.53
CA ALA A 415 -4.44 -8.28 5.74
C ALA A 415 -4.75 -7.07 6.63
N ALA A 416 -5.53 -7.26 7.70
CA ALA A 416 -5.85 -6.23 8.66
C ALA A 416 -4.63 -5.78 9.50
N SER A 417 -3.74 -6.71 9.87
CA SER A 417 -2.47 -6.39 10.52
C SER A 417 -1.54 -5.61 9.59
N GLU A 418 -1.43 -6.00 8.33
CA GLU A 418 -0.66 -5.26 7.30
C GLU A 418 -1.21 -3.85 7.09
N GLY A 419 -2.54 -3.71 7.00
CA GLY A 419 -3.19 -2.39 6.93
C GLY A 419 -2.93 -1.54 8.18
N SER A 420 -2.90 -2.14 9.36
CA SER A 420 -2.56 -1.45 10.62
C SER A 420 -1.12 -0.94 10.62
N VAL A 421 -0.16 -1.75 10.14
CA VAL A 421 1.23 -1.33 9.94
C VAL A 421 1.30 -0.12 9.02
N GLN A 422 0.55 -0.10 7.93
CA GLN A 422 0.52 1.04 7.01
C GLN A 422 -0.04 2.30 7.67
N GLN A 423 -1.11 2.19 8.47
CA GLN A 423 -1.67 3.34 9.19
C GLN A 423 -0.69 3.89 10.24
N ILE A 424 -0.06 3.02 11.03
CA ILE A 424 0.96 3.40 12.03
C ILE A 424 2.15 4.07 11.34
N ALA A 425 2.68 3.45 10.27
CA ALA A 425 3.81 3.97 9.52
C ALA A 425 3.53 5.37 8.94
N ARG A 426 2.35 5.56 8.35
CA ARG A 426 1.92 6.84 7.79
C ARG A 426 1.73 7.91 8.87
N PHE A 427 1.00 7.58 9.94
CA PHE A 427 0.62 8.54 10.97
C PHE A 427 1.84 9.02 11.76
N TYR A 428 2.69 8.09 12.20
CA TYR A 428 3.90 8.41 12.96
C TYR A 428 5.11 8.71 12.07
N ARG A 429 4.94 8.73 10.75
CA ARG A 429 6.00 9.03 9.78
C ARG A 429 7.23 8.14 10.01
N LEU A 430 7.01 6.84 10.10
CA LEU A 430 8.09 5.89 10.29
C LEU A 430 8.93 5.79 9.02
N ASN A 431 10.26 5.76 9.19
CA ASN A 431 11.22 5.57 8.08
C ASN A 431 11.92 4.21 8.16
N GLN A 432 11.58 3.39 9.15
CA GLN A 432 11.96 1.99 9.28
C GLN A 432 10.71 1.12 9.35
N PRO A 433 10.76 -0.12 8.84
CA PRO A 433 9.65 -1.04 8.94
C PRO A 433 9.43 -1.47 10.39
N ILE A 434 8.17 -1.71 10.74
CA ILE A 434 7.77 -2.39 11.97
C ILE A 434 7.18 -3.75 11.61
N PHE A 435 7.34 -4.71 12.51
CA PHE A 435 6.91 -6.08 12.33
C PHE A 435 5.98 -6.47 13.47
N ALA A 436 4.88 -7.14 13.13
CA ALA A 436 3.97 -7.68 14.13
C ALA A 436 4.69 -8.76 14.95
N ASP A 437 4.86 -8.50 16.24
CA ASP A 437 5.36 -9.45 17.25
C ASP A 437 4.31 -10.52 17.52
N THR A 438 3.03 -10.14 17.51
CA THR A 438 1.90 -11.05 17.68
C THR A 438 0.65 -10.49 17.01
N LEU A 439 -0.26 -11.38 16.62
CA LEU A 439 -1.63 -11.06 16.20
C LEU A 439 -2.60 -12.07 16.83
N GLN A 440 -3.70 -11.58 17.42
CA GLN A 440 -4.60 -12.42 18.23
C GLN A 440 -6.06 -12.03 18.04
N LEU A 441 -6.98 -12.95 18.33
CA LEU A 441 -8.37 -12.63 18.69
C LEU A 441 -8.50 -12.72 20.22
N VAL A 442 -9.19 -11.77 20.83
CA VAL A 442 -9.34 -11.67 22.29
C VAL A 442 -10.80 -11.51 22.67
N ARG A 443 -11.22 -12.32 23.64
CA ARG A 443 -12.56 -12.30 24.22
C ARG A 443 -12.57 -11.60 25.58
N TRP A 444 -13.54 -10.71 25.76
CA TRP A 444 -13.81 -9.97 26.99
C TRP A 444 -15.25 -10.22 27.41
N SER A 445 -15.43 -11.12 28.38
CA SER A 445 -16.75 -11.45 28.93
C SER A 445 -17.19 -10.41 29.97
N GLU A 446 -18.47 -10.47 30.34
CA GLU A 446 -19.04 -9.67 31.42
C GLU A 446 -18.19 -9.73 32.70
N GLY A 447 -18.01 -8.56 33.34
CA GLY A 447 -17.18 -8.36 34.51
C GLY A 447 -15.69 -8.15 34.22
N MET A 448 -15.20 -8.55 33.03
CA MET A 448 -13.79 -8.39 32.68
C MET A 448 -13.44 -6.92 32.44
N HIS A 449 -12.25 -6.55 32.89
CA HIS A 449 -11.63 -5.25 32.68
C HIS A 449 -10.11 -5.42 32.70
N MET A 450 -9.37 -4.43 32.21
CA MET A 450 -7.92 -4.38 32.30
C MET A 450 -7.47 -3.07 32.90
N VAL A 451 -6.67 -3.16 33.96
CA VAL A 451 -6.10 -1.98 34.59
C VAL A 451 -5.17 -1.24 33.63
N PRO A 452 -4.96 0.08 33.81
CA PRO A 452 -4.08 0.83 32.95
C PRO A 452 -2.66 0.28 32.95
N HIS A 453 -2.12 0.08 31.75
CA HIS A 453 -0.78 -0.44 31.50
C HIS A 453 -0.22 0.19 30.23
N ALA A 454 1.10 0.10 30.07
CA ALA A 454 1.80 0.45 28.84
C ALA A 454 2.51 -0.80 28.32
N ASP A 455 2.43 -1.06 27.02
CA ASP A 455 2.86 -2.34 26.43
C ASP A 455 4.39 -2.56 26.47
N ARG A 456 5.17 -1.50 26.71
CA ARG A 456 6.63 -1.56 26.74
C ARG A 456 7.28 -0.99 27.99
N ALA A 457 6.50 -0.51 28.97
CA ALA A 457 7.04 0.23 30.10
C ALA A 457 6.26 -0.04 31.40
N ASN A 458 6.98 -0.36 32.47
CA ASN A 458 6.36 -0.52 33.78
C ASN A 458 6.06 0.86 34.42
N PRO A 459 4.96 0.99 35.18
CA PRO A 459 4.63 2.18 35.97
C PRO A 459 5.72 2.69 36.91
N ASP A 460 6.57 1.80 37.41
CA ASP A 460 7.65 2.11 38.35
C ASP A 460 8.99 2.42 37.65
N GLY A 461 9.04 2.34 36.32
CA GLY A 461 10.24 2.55 35.53
C GLY A 461 11.20 1.35 35.49
N SER A 462 10.84 0.22 36.10
CA SER A 462 11.62 -1.02 35.98
C SER A 462 11.60 -1.57 34.55
N PRO A 463 12.59 -2.39 34.14
CA PRO A 463 12.61 -3.00 32.81
C PRO A 463 11.35 -3.80 32.50
N HIS A 464 10.73 -3.53 31.35
CA HIS A 464 9.54 -4.24 30.89
C HIS A 464 9.92 -5.49 30.08
N GLN A 465 9.23 -6.61 30.29
CA GLN A 465 9.50 -7.87 29.58
C GLN A 465 9.29 -7.79 28.06
N PHE A 466 8.43 -6.86 27.61
CA PHE A 466 8.14 -6.59 26.20
C PHE A 466 8.62 -5.20 25.76
N ALA A 467 9.78 -4.75 26.25
CA ALA A 467 10.33 -3.42 25.94
C ALA A 467 10.50 -3.13 24.42
N HIS A 468 10.49 -4.17 23.59
CA HIS A 468 10.56 -4.11 22.13
C HIS A 468 9.23 -3.72 21.45
N ARG A 469 8.09 -3.73 22.14
CA ARG A 469 6.77 -3.38 21.56
C ARG A 469 6.64 -1.86 21.40
N ASP A 470 7.11 -1.34 20.27
CA ASP A 470 7.09 0.08 19.97
C ASP A 470 5.67 0.63 19.77
N PHE A 471 4.79 -0.18 19.16
CA PHE A 471 3.38 0.18 18.89
C PHE A 471 2.42 -0.97 19.18
N ALA A 472 1.16 -0.64 19.33
CA ALA A 472 0.05 -1.58 19.42
C ALA A 472 -1.12 -1.10 18.54
N SER A 473 -1.93 -2.04 18.07
CA SER A 473 -3.22 -1.78 17.45
C SER A 473 -4.29 -2.67 18.05
N ILE A 474 -5.51 -2.15 18.14
CA ILE A 474 -6.71 -2.89 18.52
C ILE A 474 -7.75 -2.66 17.42
N ILE A 475 -8.21 -3.74 16.81
CA ILE A 475 -9.35 -3.72 15.90
C ILE A 475 -10.56 -4.29 16.63
N TYR A 476 -11.70 -3.59 16.53
CA TYR A 476 -12.93 -3.94 17.23
C TYR A 476 -13.86 -4.72 16.31
N LEU A 477 -14.27 -5.91 16.74
CA LEU A 477 -15.01 -6.85 15.87
C LEU A 477 -16.52 -6.76 16.06
N ASN A 478 -16.97 -6.18 17.16
CA ASN A 478 -18.37 -6.00 17.48
C ASN A 478 -18.57 -4.79 18.41
N ASP A 479 -19.82 -4.39 18.62
CA ASP A 479 -20.23 -3.29 19.50
C ASP A 479 -21.58 -3.53 20.22
N ASP A 480 -22.10 -4.77 20.16
CA ASP A 480 -23.28 -5.26 20.87
C ASP A 480 -22.97 -5.62 22.35
N TYR A 481 -22.28 -4.73 23.07
CA TYR A 481 -21.95 -4.87 24.49
C TYR A 481 -21.97 -3.53 25.24
N ASP A 482 -22.26 -3.58 26.54
CA ASP A 482 -22.20 -2.41 27.42
C ASP A 482 -20.86 -2.35 28.19
N GLY A 483 -20.34 -1.15 28.44
CA GLY A 483 -19.01 -0.94 29.00
C GLY A 483 -17.87 -1.29 28.03
N GLY A 484 -16.68 -1.67 28.53
CA GLY A 484 -15.57 -2.10 27.68
C GLY A 484 -14.86 -0.97 26.90
N GLU A 485 -15.06 0.28 27.31
CA GLU A 485 -14.40 1.46 26.73
C GLU A 485 -12.87 1.39 26.90
N LEU A 486 -12.15 1.97 25.95
CA LEU A 486 -10.71 2.18 26.07
C LEU A 486 -10.45 3.49 26.81
N TYR A 487 -9.71 3.45 27.92
CA TYR A 487 -9.36 4.62 28.73
C TYR A 487 -7.87 4.93 28.63
N PHE A 488 -7.51 6.19 28.36
CA PHE A 488 -6.13 6.68 28.30
C PHE A 488 -5.83 7.66 29.46
N PRO A 489 -5.20 7.22 30.56
CA PRO A 489 -4.95 8.07 31.72
C PRO A 489 -4.15 9.34 31.43
N ALA A 490 -3.16 9.27 30.54
CA ALA A 490 -2.31 10.43 30.23
C ALA A 490 -3.04 11.53 29.42
N LEU A 491 -4.06 11.12 28.67
CA LEU A 491 -4.92 12.00 27.87
C LEU A 491 -6.19 12.40 28.63
N ASP A 492 -6.48 11.70 29.73
CA ASP A 492 -7.74 11.76 30.47
C ASP A 492 -8.95 11.65 29.55
N ALA A 493 -8.91 10.62 28.69
CA ALA A 493 -9.87 10.43 27.61
C ALA A 493 -10.38 8.99 27.54
N ILE A 494 -11.65 8.82 27.18
CA ILE A 494 -12.30 7.54 26.93
C ILE A 494 -12.73 7.44 25.46
N LEU A 495 -12.73 6.22 24.93
CA LEU A 495 -13.25 5.90 23.61
C LEU A 495 -14.15 4.67 23.71
N LYS A 496 -15.44 4.83 23.39
CA LYS A 496 -16.34 3.70 23.13
C LYS A 496 -16.17 3.26 21.67
N PRO A 497 -15.60 2.07 21.41
CA PRO A 497 -15.33 1.61 20.05
C PRO A 497 -16.60 1.13 19.35
N ARG A 498 -16.63 1.24 18.02
CA ARG A 498 -17.64 0.62 17.15
C ARG A 498 -17.07 -0.57 16.40
N ALA A 499 -17.91 -1.48 15.93
CA ALA A 499 -17.49 -2.58 15.07
C ALA A 499 -16.77 -2.04 13.82
N GLY A 500 -15.65 -2.66 13.44
CA GLY A 500 -14.84 -2.26 12.29
C GLY A 500 -13.76 -1.23 12.59
N MET A 501 -13.76 -0.61 13.77
CA MET A 501 -12.82 0.44 14.12
C MET A 501 -11.40 -0.11 14.37
N LEU A 502 -10.38 0.60 13.87
CA LEU A 502 -8.97 0.43 14.24
C LEU A 502 -8.55 1.58 15.17
N VAL A 503 -7.91 1.24 16.28
CA VAL A 503 -7.20 2.19 17.14
C VAL A 503 -5.76 1.73 17.28
N ALA A 504 -4.77 2.58 16.97
CA ALA A 504 -3.36 2.23 17.09
C ALA A 504 -2.51 3.33 17.71
N PHE A 505 -1.65 2.96 18.66
CA PHE A 505 -0.92 3.87 19.53
C PHE A 505 0.49 3.34 19.86
N THR A 506 1.32 4.17 20.47
CA THR A 506 2.66 3.76 20.93
C THR A 506 2.58 2.87 22.17
N GLY A 507 3.47 1.91 22.35
CA GLY A 507 3.48 1.07 23.56
C GLY A 507 3.93 1.76 24.85
N GLY A 508 4.35 3.03 24.80
CA GLY A 508 4.92 3.78 25.93
C GLY A 508 3.91 4.53 26.80
N TRP A 509 4.40 5.19 27.86
CA TRP A 509 3.58 5.87 28.87
C TRP A 509 2.61 6.94 28.35
N ARG A 510 2.88 7.57 27.20
CA ARG A 510 1.95 8.53 26.60
C ARG A 510 0.59 7.91 26.28
N HIS A 511 0.60 6.68 25.80
CA HIS A 511 -0.60 5.91 25.46
C HIS A 511 -0.76 4.71 26.38
N GLU A 512 -0.38 4.89 27.65
CA GLU A 512 -0.89 4.02 28.69
C GLU A 512 -2.41 3.95 28.58
N HIS A 513 -2.95 2.74 28.66
CA HIS A 513 -4.36 2.51 28.42
C HIS A 513 -4.90 1.36 29.26
N GLY A 514 -6.21 1.38 29.50
CA GLY A 514 -6.94 0.31 30.17
C GLY A 514 -8.27 0.03 29.47
N VAL A 515 -8.86 -1.12 29.78
CA VAL A 515 -10.19 -1.51 29.29
C VAL A 515 -11.16 -1.41 30.46
N LEU A 516 -12.15 -0.53 30.37
CA LEU A 516 -13.19 -0.44 31.38
C LEU A 516 -14.01 -1.73 31.44
N LYS A 517 -14.70 -1.94 32.55
CA LYS A 517 -15.47 -3.17 32.79
C LYS A 517 -16.55 -3.37 31.73
N VAL A 518 -16.55 -4.55 31.11
CA VAL A 518 -17.68 -5.01 30.29
C VAL A 518 -18.85 -5.31 31.23
N ARG A 519 -19.94 -4.57 31.09
CA ARG A 519 -21.11 -4.65 31.98
C ARG A 519 -22.16 -5.64 31.48
N SER A 520 -22.25 -5.86 30.18
CA SER A 520 -23.09 -6.88 29.57
C SER A 520 -22.59 -7.23 28.17
N GLY A 521 -22.92 -8.43 27.69
CA GLY A 521 -22.49 -8.93 26.38
C GLY A 521 -21.05 -9.45 26.39
N VAL A 522 -20.51 -9.67 25.18
CA VAL A 522 -19.13 -10.15 24.99
C VAL A 522 -18.44 -9.25 23.98
N ARG A 523 -17.30 -8.68 24.36
CA ARG A 523 -16.49 -7.82 23.48
C ARG A 523 -15.39 -8.65 22.83
N PHE A 524 -15.32 -8.60 21.51
CA PHE A 524 -14.30 -9.25 20.69
C PHE A 524 -13.38 -8.21 20.05
N THR A 525 -12.08 -8.44 20.19
CA THR A 525 -11.05 -7.56 19.63
C THR A 525 -9.96 -8.36 18.95
N MET A 526 -9.28 -7.73 17.99
CA MET A 526 -8.10 -8.27 17.33
C MET A 526 -6.89 -7.37 17.59
N PRO A 527 -6.19 -7.54 18.72
CA PRO A 527 -4.99 -6.78 19.01
C PRO A 527 -3.76 -7.33 18.29
N ALA A 528 -2.81 -6.44 18.02
CA ALA A 528 -1.48 -6.75 17.55
C ALA A 528 -0.45 -5.79 18.15
N PHE A 529 0.78 -6.28 18.32
CA PHE A 529 1.90 -5.50 18.82
C PHE A 529 3.00 -5.46 17.77
N TYR A 530 3.71 -4.34 17.67
CA TYR A 530 4.70 -4.12 16.62
C TYR A 530 6.03 -3.68 17.17
N SER A 531 7.11 -4.12 16.54
CA SER A 531 8.48 -3.77 16.89
C SER A 531 9.27 -3.35 15.67
N PHE A 532 10.20 -2.40 15.83
CA PHE A 532 11.25 -2.18 14.83
C PHE A 532 12.22 -3.37 14.74
N ASP A 533 12.34 -4.19 15.79
CA ASP A 533 13.19 -5.37 15.79
C ASP A 533 12.56 -6.51 14.99
N ARG A 534 13.02 -6.67 13.75
CA ARG A 534 12.60 -7.76 12.85
C ARG A 534 12.74 -9.16 13.46
N THR A 535 13.66 -9.37 14.41
CA THR A 535 13.85 -10.69 15.03
C THR A 535 12.71 -11.08 15.97
N ARG A 536 11.87 -10.11 16.37
CA ARG A 536 10.69 -10.31 17.22
C ARG A 536 9.42 -10.66 16.46
N ARG A 537 9.45 -10.67 15.12
CA ARG A 537 8.25 -10.90 14.32
C ARG A 537 7.63 -12.28 14.57
N ASP A 538 6.31 -12.35 14.54
CA ASP A 538 5.58 -13.63 14.52
C ASP A 538 5.86 -14.36 13.21
N LEU A 539 6.59 -15.47 13.27
CA LEU A 539 6.99 -16.19 12.06
C LEU A 539 5.80 -16.71 11.25
N ALA A 540 4.66 -17.02 11.88
CA ALA A 540 3.47 -17.49 11.15
C ALA A 540 2.88 -16.39 10.25
N LEU A 541 3.07 -15.11 10.58
CA LEU A 541 2.64 -13.99 9.75
C LEU A 541 3.57 -13.69 8.57
N TYR A 542 4.84 -14.13 8.65
CA TYR A 542 5.90 -13.69 7.74
C TYR A 542 6.65 -14.82 7.02
N ASP A 543 6.30 -16.09 7.25
CA ASP A 543 6.88 -17.26 6.57
C ASP A 543 5.77 -18.11 5.97
N ASP A 544 5.70 -18.16 4.63
CA ASP A 544 4.71 -18.96 3.89
C ASP A 544 4.89 -20.48 4.09
N ARG A 545 6.01 -20.91 4.70
CA ARG A 545 6.28 -22.32 5.06
C ARG A 545 5.54 -22.80 6.30
N ALA A 546 4.96 -21.91 7.10
CA ALA A 546 4.20 -22.30 8.29
C ALA A 546 2.83 -22.94 7.96
N ALA A 547 2.45 -22.96 6.68
CA ALA A 547 1.21 -23.56 6.18
C ALA A 547 1.33 -25.05 5.84
N ASP A 548 2.49 -25.67 6.03
CA ASP A 548 2.69 -27.11 5.81
C ASP A 548 2.42 -27.87 7.11
N PRO A 549 1.29 -28.59 7.26
CA PRO A 549 1.16 -29.51 8.38
C PRO A 549 2.19 -30.61 8.15
N ALA A 550 3.11 -30.79 9.09
CA ALA A 550 4.05 -31.90 9.09
C ALA A 550 3.29 -33.25 8.99
N PRO A 551 3.93 -34.30 8.43
CA PRO A 551 3.29 -35.39 7.67
C PRO A 551 2.34 -36.31 8.43
#